data_AF-A0A969MM76-F1
#
_entry.id   AF-A0A969MM76-F1
#
_cell.length_a   1.000
_cell.length_b   1.000
_cell.length_c   1.000
_cell.angle_alpha   90.00
_cell.angle_beta   90.00
_cell.angle_gamma   90.00
#
_symmetry.space_group_name_H-M   'P 1'
#
loop_
_entity.id
_entity.type
_entity.pdbx_description
1 polymer ?
#
loop_
_entity_poly.entity_id
_entity_poly.type
_entity_poly.pdbx_seq_one_letter_code
_entity_poly.pdbx_strand_id
1 'polypeptide(L)'
;MSTEVATNGKVHNTSNIAVEPVVKQKDVVEKQSNSSKEGTEKKPRKKPNNKTVDCHLDIDAGAKRVKCRLNGAYKAFPSEAKDIKTDVPLRNNGCFRIGKKNYVVGKAIDRVNGEMIVASQDKKLSCVEIWILGAISHYRKFLKSCVDGRRRKTEPARLNLYLR
;
A
#
# COMPACT_ATOMS: atom_id res chain seq x y z
N MET A 1 -36.30 36.91 19.66
CA MET A 1 -37.54 36.15 19.90
C MET A 1 -37.42 34.82 19.20
N SER A 2 -37.71 33.76 19.96
CA SER A 2 -37.97 32.34 19.67
C SER A 2 -38.78 32.10 18.37
N THR A 3 -38.87 30.94 17.70
CA THR A 3 -38.46 29.53 17.90
C THR A 3 -38.70 28.77 16.58
N GLU A 4 -38.25 27.52 16.53
CA GLU A 4 -38.39 26.43 15.52
C GLU A 4 -39.82 26.22 14.96
N VAL A 5 -40.04 25.47 13.86
CA VAL A 5 -40.35 24.01 13.89
C VAL A 5 -40.31 23.42 12.46
N ALA A 6 -39.81 22.19 12.35
CA ALA A 6 -39.87 21.30 11.18
C ALA A 6 -41.17 20.47 11.13
N THR A 7 -41.62 20.04 9.94
CA THR A 7 -42.42 18.80 9.82
C THR A 7 -42.22 18.08 8.50
N ASN A 8 -41.92 16.78 8.61
CA ASN A 8 -41.98 15.74 7.59
C ASN A 8 -43.41 15.54 7.06
N GLY A 9 -43.54 15.20 5.77
CA GLY A 9 -44.78 14.70 5.16
C GLY A 9 -44.52 13.41 4.39
N LYS A 10 -44.95 12.29 4.97
CA LYS A 10 -45.04 10.94 4.38
C LYS A 10 -46.52 10.61 4.28
N VAL A 11 -47.05 10.20 3.12
CA VAL A 11 -48.25 9.35 3.04
C VAL A 11 -48.17 8.39 1.85
N HIS A 12 -48.48 7.12 2.16
CA HIS A 12 -48.57 5.92 1.35
C HIS A 12 -49.89 5.80 0.58
N ASN A 13 -49.90 4.90 -0.43
CA ASN A 13 -50.86 3.78 -0.67
C ASN A 13 -51.02 3.59 -2.19
N THR A 14 -51.28 2.44 -2.80
CA THR A 14 -51.51 1.00 -2.48
C THR A 14 -51.64 0.37 -3.88
N SER A 15 -51.19 -0.85 -4.18
CA SER A 15 -52.08 -2.01 -4.10
C SER A 15 -51.35 -3.35 -4.37
N ASN A 16 -51.58 -4.30 -3.44
CA ASN A 16 -51.92 -5.74 -3.53
C ASN A 16 -51.12 -6.67 -4.48
N ILE A 17 -50.38 -7.70 -4.00
CA ILE A 17 -50.80 -9.01 -3.39
C ILE A 17 -51.54 -9.87 -4.44
N ALA A 18 -51.14 -11.09 -4.84
CA ALA A 18 -50.99 -12.37 -4.12
C ALA A 18 -50.44 -13.44 -5.12
N VAL A 19 -49.52 -14.38 -4.84
CA VAL A 19 -49.57 -15.69 -4.10
C VAL A 19 -49.03 -16.81 -5.04
N GLU A 20 -48.18 -17.69 -4.50
CA GLU A 20 -47.49 -18.85 -5.14
C GLU A 20 -48.46 -20.01 -5.52
N PRO A 21 -48.02 -21.10 -6.23
CA PRO A 21 -47.32 -22.21 -5.55
C PRO A 21 -46.30 -23.06 -6.38
N VAL A 22 -45.59 -23.88 -5.59
CA VAL A 22 -44.66 -25.01 -5.80
C VAL A 22 -45.11 -26.10 -6.79
N VAL A 23 -44.15 -26.88 -7.37
CA VAL A 23 -44.10 -28.37 -7.60
C VAL A 23 -43.08 -28.68 -8.74
N LYS A 24 -41.87 -29.21 -8.44
CA LYS A 24 -41.40 -30.63 -8.38
C LYS A 24 -41.33 -31.45 -9.69
N GLN A 25 -40.08 -31.79 -10.04
CA GLN A 25 -39.51 -33.09 -10.44
C GLN A 25 -39.73 -33.72 -11.83
N LYS A 26 -38.67 -34.49 -12.20
CA LYS A 26 -38.54 -35.66 -13.10
C LYS A 26 -37.96 -35.37 -14.49
N ASP A 27 -36.72 -35.78 -14.74
CA ASP A 27 -36.28 -37.08 -15.31
C ASP A 27 -35.88 -36.79 -16.79
N VAL A 28 -34.84 -37.30 -17.47
CA VAL A 28 -33.97 -38.48 -17.36
C VAL A 28 -32.85 -38.30 -18.42
N VAL A 29 -31.61 -38.68 -18.09
CA VAL A 29 -30.64 -39.55 -18.82
C VAL A 29 -30.52 -39.34 -20.36
N GLU A 30 -29.36 -39.14 -21.03
CA GLU A 30 -28.21 -40.05 -21.09
C GLU A 30 -27.00 -39.54 -21.94
N LYS A 31 -25.79 -39.93 -21.50
CA LYS A 31 -24.55 -40.35 -22.21
C LYS A 31 -23.65 -39.43 -23.07
N GLN A 32 -22.44 -39.29 -22.52
CA GLN A 32 -21.10 -39.62 -23.07
C GLN A 32 -20.49 -38.82 -24.24
N SER A 33 -19.32 -38.22 -23.98
CA SER A 33 -18.05 -38.79 -24.48
C SER A 33 -16.82 -38.15 -23.81
N ASN A 34 -15.85 -39.02 -23.50
CA ASN A 34 -14.52 -38.72 -22.97
C ASN A 34 -13.69 -37.90 -23.97
N SER A 35 -12.94 -36.91 -23.49
CA SER A 35 -11.53 -36.76 -23.90
C SER A 35 -10.71 -36.15 -22.76
N SER A 36 -9.87 -36.99 -22.19
CA SER A 36 -8.83 -36.69 -21.22
C SER A 36 -7.81 -35.72 -21.83
N LYS A 37 -7.82 -34.46 -21.37
CA LYS A 37 -6.64 -33.59 -21.49
C LYS A 37 -5.87 -33.69 -20.19
N GLU A 38 -4.71 -34.35 -20.28
CA GLU A 38 -3.70 -34.42 -19.24
C GLU A 38 -3.48 -33.05 -18.61
N GLY A 39 -3.90 -32.95 -17.35
CA GLY A 39 -3.57 -31.82 -16.51
C GLY A 39 -2.07 -31.85 -16.29
N THR A 40 -1.35 -30.92 -16.91
CA THR A 40 -0.01 -30.58 -16.44
C THR A 40 -0.17 -30.07 -15.01
N GLU A 41 0.17 -30.92 -14.04
CA GLU A 41 0.24 -30.56 -12.64
C GLU A 41 1.07 -29.28 -12.53
N LYS A 42 0.40 -28.18 -12.19
CA LYS A 42 1.06 -26.92 -11.88
C LYS A 42 1.98 -27.20 -10.70
N LYS A 43 3.29 -27.31 -10.97
CA LYS A 43 4.34 -27.41 -9.95
C LYS A 43 3.98 -26.47 -8.80
N PRO A 44 3.95 -26.95 -7.54
CA PRO A 44 3.62 -26.11 -6.41
C PRO A 44 4.53 -24.88 -6.45
N ARG A 45 3.92 -23.68 -6.44
CA ARG A 45 4.66 -22.41 -6.41
C ARG A 45 5.67 -22.51 -5.28
N LYS A 46 6.97 -22.59 -5.61
CA LYS A 46 8.05 -22.61 -4.62
C LYS A 46 7.80 -21.47 -3.65
N LYS A 47 7.60 -21.79 -2.37
CA LYS A 47 7.43 -20.77 -1.34
C LYS A 47 8.66 -19.84 -1.41
N PRO A 48 8.46 -18.53 -1.51
CA PRO A 48 9.57 -17.58 -1.57
C PRO A 48 10.41 -17.72 -0.30
N ASN A 49 11.68 -18.08 -0.49
CA ASN A 49 12.56 -18.56 0.57
C ASN A 49 13.55 -17.49 1.04
N ASN A 50 13.25 -16.21 0.83
CA ASN A 50 14.06 -15.12 1.36
C ASN A 50 13.75 -14.95 2.84
N LYS A 51 14.81 -14.94 3.66
CA LYS A 51 14.74 -14.58 5.07
C LYS A 51 14.16 -13.16 5.17
N THR A 52 13.13 -13.01 6.00
CA THR A 52 12.56 -11.70 6.28
C THR A 52 13.45 -10.96 7.28
N VAL A 53 13.71 -9.68 7.03
CA VAL A 53 14.50 -8.83 7.92
C VAL A 53 13.56 -7.94 8.71
N ASP A 54 13.71 -7.92 10.03
CA ASP A 54 12.91 -7.08 10.90
C ASP A 54 13.38 -5.61 10.82
N CYS A 55 12.40 -4.73 10.64
CA CYS A 55 12.54 -3.31 10.41
C CYS A 55 11.73 -2.60 11.50
N HIS A 56 12.35 -2.25 12.61
CA HIS A 56 11.74 -1.49 13.70
C HIS A 56 11.92 -0.02 13.43
N LEU A 57 10.85 0.65 13.04
CA LEU A 57 10.84 2.06 12.69
C LEU A 57 10.01 2.84 13.72
N ASP A 58 10.69 3.71 14.48
CA ASP A 58 10.04 4.77 15.22
C ASP A 58 10.04 6.03 14.33
N ILE A 59 8.89 6.67 14.13
CA ILE A 59 8.79 7.85 13.24
C ILE A 59 7.96 8.99 13.84
N ASP A 60 8.56 10.18 13.88
CA ASP A 60 7.89 11.46 14.17
C ASP A 60 7.88 12.28 12.88
N ALA A 61 6.74 12.33 12.19
CA ALA A 61 6.52 13.10 10.96
C ALA A 61 6.17 14.58 11.23
N GLY A 62 6.91 15.24 12.13
CA GLY A 62 6.69 16.62 12.54
C GLY A 62 6.70 17.65 11.41
N ALA A 63 5.97 18.76 11.58
CA ALA A 63 5.67 19.76 10.55
C ALA A 63 6.90 20.19 9.71
N LYS A 64 7.99 20.59 10.36
CA LYS A 64 9.21 21.08 9.72
C LYS A 64 10.20 19.97 9.37
N ARG A 65 10.27 18.93 10.20
CA ARG A 65 11.27 17.87 10.11
C ARG A 65 10.66 16.55 10.49
N VAL A 66 11.00 15.53 9.70
CA VAL A 66 10.75 14.14 10.07
C VAL A 66 11.96 13.66 10.85
N LYS A 67 11.71 13.05 12.00
CA LYS A 67 12.71 12.37 12.83
C LYS A 67 12.35 10.88 12.84
N CYS A 68 13.35 10.02 12.75
CA CYS A 68 13.09 8.59 12.79
C CYS A 68 14.25 7.84 13.43
N ARG A 69 13.94 6.67 13.98
CA ARG A 69 14.92 5.68 14.41
C ARG A 69 14.63 4.36 13.71
N LEU A 70 15.62 3.81 13.02
CA LEU A 70 15.53 2.50 12.40
C LEU A 70 16.48 1.55 13.10
N ASN A 71 15.93 0.53 13.77
CA ASN A 71 16.71 -0.43 14.57
C ASN A 71 17.69 0.28 15.53
N GLY A 72 17.23 1.35 16.19
CA GLY A 72 18.01 2.18 17.11
C GLY A 72 18.87 3.28 16.46
N ALA A 73 19.15 3.23 15.16
CA ALA A 73 19.91 4.27 14.47
C ALA A 73 19.03 5.49 14.16
N TYR A 74 19.46 6.69 14.57
CA TYR A 74 18.68 7.92 14.41
C TYR A 74 18.99 8.70 13.12
N LYS A 75 17.96 9.28 12.50
CA LYS A 75 18.06 10.28 11.42
C LYS A 75 16.97 11.33 11.53
N ALA A 76 17.24 12.49 10.94
CA ALA A 76 16.24 13.54 10.75
C ALA A 76 16.45 14.30 9.44
N PHE A 77 15.37 14.62 8.73
CA PHE A 77 15.38 15.29 7.43
C PHE A 77 14.22 16.29 7.30
N PRO A 78 14.30 17.26 6.35
CA PRO A 78 13.20 18.19 6.09
C PRO A 78 11.91 17.45 5.76
N SER A 79 10.78 17.96 6.24
CA SER A 79 9.49 17.31 6.04
C SER A 79 8.81 17.74 4.74
N GLU A 80 9.50 17.52 3.64
CA GLU A 80 9.05 17.90 2.30
C GLU A 80 9.18 16.70 1.35
N ALA A 81 8.22 16.56 0.45
CA ALA A 81 8.16 15.45 -0.50
C ALA A 81 7.72 15.93 -1.90
N LYS A 82 8.36 15.38 -2.94
CA LYS A 82 8.00 15.59 -4.35
C LYS A 82 7.63 14.27 -5.03
N ASP A 83 6.64 14.31 -5.91
CA ASP A 83 6.38 13.31 -6.96
C ASP A 83 7.20 13.74 -8.18
N ILE A 84 8.11 12.89 -8.64
CA ILE A 84 8.99 13.20 -9.77
C ILE A 84 8.58 12.35 -10.98
N LYS A 85 8.61 12.96 -12.16
CA LYS A 85 8.30 12.27 -13.42
C LYS A 85 9.51 11.54 -14.01
N THR A 86 10.71 11.90 -13.57
CA THR A 86 11.96 11.28 -14.02
C THR A 86 12.28 10.02 -13.23
N ASP A 87 13.32 9.29 -13.65
CA ASP A 87 13.84 8.15 -12.91
C ASP A 87 14.23 8.52 -11.48
N VAL A 88 14.05 7.56 -10.56
CA VAL A 88 14.42 7.72 -9.15
C VAL A 88 15.94 7.91 -9.06
N PRO A 89 16.45 9.01 -8.47
CA PRO A 89 17.88 9.21 -8.31
C PRO A 89 18.39 8.36 -7.13
N LEU A 90 18.49 7.04 -7.35
CA LEU A 90 18.79 6.01 -6.35
C LEU A 90 20.15 6.18 -5.66
N ARG A 91 20.96 7.19 -5.99
CA ARG A 91 22.18 7.57 -5.26
C ARG A 91 21.91 8.50 -4.06
N ASN A 92 20.77 9.17 -4.05
CA ASN A 92 20.38 10.07 -2.97
C ASN A 92 19.59 9.32 -1.86
N ASN A 93 19.61 9.87 -0.65
CA ASN A 93 18.75 9.42 0.45
C ASN A 93 17.33 9.92 0.24
N GLY A 94 16.33 9.18 0.69
CA GLY A 94 14.93 9.62 0.63
C GLY A 94 14.28 9.44 -0.74
N CYS A 95 14.89 8.67 -1.64
CA CYS A 95 14.39 8.45 -2.99
C CYS A 95 13.85 7.01 -3.13
N PHE A 96 12.62 6.86 -3.58
CA PHE A 96 11.95 5.56 -3.68
C PHE A 96 10.81 5.60 -4.71
N ARG A 97 10.22 4.44 -4.99
CA ARG A 97 9.08 4.29 -5.92
C ARG A 97 7.94 3.57 -5.22
N ILE A 98 6.71 4.05 -5.40
CA ILE A 98 5.48 3.36 -5.00
C ILE A 98 4.66 3.13 -6.28
N GLY A 99 4.42 1.86 -6.62
CA GLY A 99 3.76 1.51 -7.87
C GLY A 99 4.50 2.08 -9.09
N LYS A 100 3.84 3.00 -9.82
CA LYS A 100 4.38 3.68 -11.01
C LYS A 100 4.92 5.09 -10.72
N LYS A 101 4.79 5.60 -9.49
CA LYS A 101 5.17 6.96 -9.12
C LYS A 101 6.50 6.98 -8.36
N ASN A 102 7.32 7.98 -8.67
CA ASN A 102 8.65 8.14 -8.10
C ASN A 102 8.64 9.30 -7.10
N TYR A 103 9.25 9.09 -5.94
CA TYR A 103 9.18 10.02 -4.82
C TYR A 103 10.56 10.40 -4.33
N VAL A 104 10.67 11.65 -3.90
CA VAL A 104 11.84 12.18 -3.21
C VAL A 104 11.40 12.91 -1.96
N VAL A 105 12.03 12.60 -0.84
CA VAL A 105 11.72 13.17 0.48
C VAL A 105 12.98 13.75 1.11
N GLY A 106 12.86 14.89 1.77
CA GLY A 106 13.95 15.57 2.48
C GLY A 106 14.89 16.33 1.54
N LYS A 107 16.18 16.40 1.88
CA LYS A 107 17.14 17.31 1.21
C LYS A 107 17.37 17.06 -0.29
N ALA A 108 16.95 15.90 -0.80
CA ALA A 108 17.15 15.56 -2.20
C ALA A 108 16.12 16.24 -3.13
N ILE A 109 15.05 16.84 -2.59
CA ILE A 109 14.02 17.50 -3.39
C ILE A 109 14.54 18.69 -4.20
N ASP A 110 15.58 19.38 -3.71
CA ASP A 110 16.14 20.57 -4.37
C ASP A 110 16.93 20.20 -5.63
N ARG A 111 17.26 18.92 -5.79
CA ARG A 111 18.06 18.38 -6.88
C ARG A 111 17.22 17.84 -8.03
N VAL A 112 15.89 17.88 -7.90
CA VAL A 112 14.96 17.26 -8.83
C VAL A 112 13.76 18.16 -9.12
N ASN A 113 13.32 18.11 -10.37
CA ASN A 113 12.05 18.70 -10.77
C ASN A 113 10.91 17.71 -10.46
N GLY A 114 9.83 18.22 -9.88
CA GLY A 114 8.69 17.41 -9.48
C GLY A 114 7.60 18.25 -8.84
N GLU A 115 6.44 17.64 -8.68
CA GLU A 115 5.29 18.23 -8.03
C GLU A 115 5.41 18.09 -6.51
N MET A 116 5.28 19.19 -5.77
CA MET A 116 5.27 19.14 -4.31
C MET A 116 4.01 18.44 -3.81
N ILE A 117 4.18 17.35 -3.07
CA ILE A 117 3.07 16.56 -2.54
C ILE A 117 2.62 17.12 -1.19
N VAL A 118 3.60 17.39 -0.31
CA VAL A 118 3.35 17.83 1.05
C VAL A 118 4.47 18.76 1.53
N ALA A 119 4.06 19.93 2.05
CA ALA A 119 4.91 20.86 2.79
C ALA A 119 4.33 21.23 4.18
N SER A 120 3.09 20.81 4.51
CA SER A 120 2.39 21.14 5.77
C SER A 120 1.71 19.92 6.41
N GLN A 121 1.29 20.04 7.68
CA GLN A 121 0.75 18.94 8.50
C GLN A 121 -0.50 18.27 7.92
N ASP A 122 -1.37 19.03 7.25
CA ASP A 122 -2.75 18.58 6.96
C ASP A 122 -2.86 17.42 5.96
N LYS A 123 -1.82 17.16 5.17
CA LYS A 123 -1.78 16.06 4.19
C LYS A 123 -0.87 14.91 4.57
N LYS A 124 -0.26 14.92 5.77
CA LYS A 124 0.71 13.88 6.14
C LYS A 124 0.05 12.54 6.44
N LEU A 125 -1.10 12.56 7.11
CA LEU A 125 -1.87 11.35 7.43
C LEU A 125 -2.43 10.67 6.18
N SER A 126 -2.76 11.43 5.14
CA SER A 126 -3.19 10.88 3.85
C SER A 126 -2.04 10.32 3.00
N CYS A 127 -0.79 10.55 3.40
CA CYS A 127 0.41 10.16 2.66
C CYS A 127 1.44 9.48 3.57
N VAL A 128 0.97 8.72 4.57
CA VAL A 128 1.81 8.08 5.60
C VAL A 128 2.85 7.15 4.96
N GLU A 129 2.47 6.43 3.91
CA GLU A 129 3.34 5.53 3.15
C GLU A 129 4.57 6.25 2.57
N ILE A 130 4.42 7.50 2.15
CA ILE A 130 5.52 8.33 1.63
C ILE A 130 6.51 8.64 2.77
N TRP A 131 6.01 8.93 3.97
CA TRP A 131 6.86 9.24 5.13
C TRP A 131 7.57 8.01 5.67
N ILE A 132 6.88 6.87 5.74
CA ILE A 132 7.46 5.59 6.17
C ILE A 132 8.57 5.15 5.21
N LEU A 133 8.27 5.09 3.90
CA LEU A 133 9.25 4.67 2.89
C LEU A 133 10.36 5.72 2.72
N GLY A 134 10.03 7.01 2.86
CA GLY A 134 11.00 8.09 2.94
C GLY A 134 11.97 7.91 4.10
N ALA A 135 11.48 7.59 5.30
CA ALA A 135 12.32 7.34 6.47
C ALA A 135 13.24 6.13 6.23
N ILE A 136 12.71 4.99 5.79
CA ILE A 136 13.50 3.78 5.54
C ILE A 136 14.56 4.03 4.45
N SER A 137 14.21 4.72 3.36
CA SER A 137 15.13 5.03 2.25
C SER A 137 16.27 5.99 2.61
N HIS A 138 16.22 6.63 3.77
CA HIS A 138 17.37 7.36 4.32
C HIS A 138 18.43 6.43 4.91
N TYR A 139 18.13 5.16 5.21
CA TYR A 139 19.07 4.18 5.79
C TYR A 139 19.65 3.26 4.72
N ARG A 140 20.40 3.82 3.77
CA ARG A 140 21.00 3.05 2.66
C ARG A 140 21.85 1.85 3.09
N LYS A 141 22.60 1.96 4.19
CA LYS A 141 23.42 0.86 4.70
C LYS A 141 22.55 -0.33 5.14
N PHE A 142 21.45 -0.05 5.82
CA PHE A 142 20.45 -1.06 6.19
C PHE A 142 19.77 -1.66 4.95
N LEU A 143 19.34 -0.82 4.00
CA LEU A 143 18.72 -1.33 2.77
C LEU A 143 19.70 -2.19 1.96
N LYS A 144 20.97 -1.81 1.92
CA LYS A 144 22.03 -2.61 1.31
C LYS A 144 22.19 -3.95 2.03
N SER A 145 22.26 -3.97 3.36
CA SER A 145 22.36 -5.25 4.10
C SER A 145 21.13 -6.14 3.89
N CYS A 146 19.94 -5.57 3.76
CA CYS A 146 18.72 -6.34 3.45
C CYS A 146 18.79 -6.95 2.05
N VAL A 147 19.32 -6.21 1.08
CA VAL A 147 19.52 -6.65 -0.31
C VAL A 147 20.60 -7.73 -0.40
N ASP A 148 21.69 -7.58 0.37
CA ASP A 148 22.81 -8.51 0.40
C ASP A 148 22.42 -9.81 1.12
N GLY A 149 21.50 -9.76 2.08
CA GLY A 149 20.94 -10.94 2.78
C GLY A 149 19.97 -11.78 1.97
N ARG A 150 19.69 -11.44 0.70
CA ARG A 150 18.78 -12.19 -0.16
C ARG A 150 19.43 -13.49 -0.64
N ARG A 151 18.64 -14.56 -0.73
CA ARG A 151 19.10 -15.84 -1.29
C ARG A 151 19.45 -15.73 -2.77
N ARG A 152 18.70 -14.93 -3.53
CA ARG A 152 18.89 -14.70 -4.96
C ARG A 152 18.81 -13.22 -5.31
N LYS A 153 19.68 -12.78 -6.22
CA LYS A 153 19.75 -11.38 -6.67
C LYS A 153 18.46 -10.90 -7.35
N THR A 154 17.75 -11.80 -8.02
CA THR A 154 16.51 -11.53 -8.75
C THR A 154 15.26 -11.46 -7.86
N GLU A 155 15.33 -11.98 -6.64
CA GLU A 155 14.19 -11.96 -5.72
C GLU A 155 14.19 -10.66 -4.90
N PRO A 156 13.03 -10.12 -4.51
CA PRO A 156 12.96 -8.93 -3.67
C PRO A 156 13.41 -9.23 -2.23
N ALA A 157 13.99 -8.23 -1.56
CA ALA A 157 14.23 -8.31 -0.11
C ALA A 157 12.87 -8.27 0.59
N ARG A 158 12.74 -9.01 1.69
CA ARG A 158 11.51 -9.04 2.50
C ARG A 158 11.78 -8.36 3.81
N LEU A 159 10.94 -7.39 4.15
CA LEU A 159 11.02 -6.65 5.40
C LEU A 159 9.74 -6.91 6.20
N ASN A 160 9.88 -7.22 7.49
CA ASN A 160 8.79 -7.13 8.46
C ASN A 160 8.87 -5.75 9.10
N LEU A 161 7.92 -4.88 8.79
CA LEU A 161 7.89 -3.53 9.35
C LEU A 161 7.14 -3.53 10.68
N TYR A 162 7.83 -3.14 11.74
CA TYR A 162 7.25 -2.83 13.04
C TYR A 162 7.27 -1.31 13.20
N LEU A 163 6.09 -0.69 13.19
CA LEU A 163 5.93 0.75 13.34
C LEU A 163 5.62 1.08 14.80
N ARG A 164 6.27 2.11 15.34
CA ARG A 164 5.99 2.68 16.66
C ARG A 164 5.86 4.19 16.58
#